data_AF-A0AAW6MCI2-F1
#
_entry.id   AF-A0AAW6MCI2-F1
#
_cell.length_a   1.000
_cell.length_b   1.000
_cell.length_c   1.000
_cell.angle_alpha   90.00
_cell.angle_beta   90.00
_cell.angle_gamma   90.00
#
_symmetry.space_group_name_H-M   'P 1'
#
loop_
_entity.id
_entity.type
_entity.pdbx_description
1 polymer ?
#
loop_
_entity_poly.entity_id
_entity_poly.type
_entity_poly.pdbx_seq_one_letter_code
_entity_poly.pdbx_strand_id
1 'polypeptide(L)'
;LNPMAALARKCTGAFGRFYKKKTKKLADKLHSKVNKTIKSESLKNMLHKAICTVTGHPVDVASGTFFTDEEDFWLDGPVPLSWERTWYSRSDYRGPLGNGWHHAYDMGVVADTEEGTLTLRMSDGIPVAFPLPTAKEPSFILSERKEARLEQDGCYCVWDMAEDLYYRFTRKEYDSVRLLESVTDCNGLGIRFEYTKEGLLHSITDSAGRRLRVEHDTRNGRILEICGPHPEDPEKEITLASYEYDADGNMTLQRNAAGDVMTYEYAGRLIVKETWRNGLAWYFEYDGTGVGSRCVHT
;
A
#
# COMPACT_ATOMS: atom_id res chain seq x y z
N LEU A 1 -50.25 -3.49 14.62
CA LEU A 1 -51.10 -3.95 13.51
C LEU A 1 -50.82 -3.06 12.31
N ASN A 2 -50.35 -3.72 11.25
CA ASN A 2 -49.96 -3.23 9.91
C ASN A 2 -51.17 -2.53 9.21
N PRO A 3 -51.00 -1.68 8.16
CA PRO A 3 -50.50 -2.19 6.88
C PRO A 3 -49.79 -1.18 5.93
N MET A 4 -48.85 -1.71 5.15
CA MET A 4 -48.68 -1.37 3.74
C MET A 4 -50.04 -1.38 3.01
N ALA A 5 -50.61 -0.23 2.61
CA ALA A 5 -51.45 -0.11 1.40
C ALA A 5 -52.07 1.30 1.26
N ALA A 6 -51.33 2.21 0.64
CA ALA A 6 -51.93 3.16 -0.30
C ALA A 6 -50.95 3.34 -1.45
N LEU A 7 -50.75 2.23 -2.17
CA LEU A 7 -50.14 2.22 -3.47
C LEU A 7 -50.91 3.16 -4.41
N ALA A 8 -50.15 3.98 -5.12
CA ALA A 8 -50.37 4.33 -6.52
C ALA A 8 -51.59 5.19 -6.88
N ARG A 9 -51.31 6.42 -7.31
CA ARG A 9 -51.38 6.80 -8.74
C ARG A 9 -50.77 8.19 -8.94
N LYS A 10 -49.65 8.25 -9.70
CA LYS A 10 -49.56 8.80 -11.07
C LYS A 10 -49.74 10.32 -11.09
N CYS A 11 -48.70 11.11 -11.36
CA CYS A 11 -48.15 11.27 -12.71
C CYS A 11 -46.62 11.17 -12.82
N THR A 12 -46.21 10.35 -13.78
CA THR A 12 -44.86 10.11 -14.30
C THR A 12 -44.44 11.19 -15.30
N GLY A 13 -43.17 11.60 -15.30
CA GLY A 13 -42.17 11.21 -16.32
C GLY A 13 -41.23 12.41 -16.59
N ALA A 14 -39.98 12.31 -17.02
CA ALA A 14 -39.06 11.25 -17.41
C ALA A 14 -37.64 11.83 -17.15
N PHE A 15 -36.71 11.16 -16.47
CA PHE A 15 -35.44 10.69 -17.09
C PHE A 15 -34.66 9.73 -16.17
N GLY A 16 -35.32 9.09 -15.20
CA GLY A 16 -34.72 8.08 -14.33
C GLY A 16 -35.11 6.66 -14.72
N ARG A 17 -34.74 6.17 -15.91
CA ARG A 17 -34.93 4.75 -16.29
C ARG A 17 -34.19 4.31 -17.56
N PHE A 18 -32.88 4.55 -17.63
CA PHE A 18 -32.01 3.85 -18.58
C PHE A 18 -30.63 3.69 -17.96
N TYR A 19 -30.43 2.74 -17.03
CA TYR A 19 -29.11 2.14 -16.70
C TYR A 19 -29.30 1.06 -15.63
N LYS A 20 -30.04 -0.02 -15.93
CA LYS A 20 -30.08 -1.19 -15.01
C LYS A 20 -30.19 -2.56 -15.69
N LYS A 21 -29.99 -2.65 -17.02
CA LYS A 21 -30.08 -3.95 -17.73
C LYS A 21 -28.95 -4.28 -18.71
N LYS A 22 -28.00 -3.37 -18.98
CA LYS A 22 -26.83 -3.68 -19.81
C LYS A 22 -25.54 -3.96 -19.04
N THR A 23 -25.44 -3.59 -17.76
CA THR A 23 -24.22 -3.78 -16.97
C THR A 23 -24.08 -5.18 -16.34
N LYS A 24 -25.18 -5.87 -16.02
CA LYS A 24 -25.09 -7.21 -15.42
C LYS A 24 -24.52 -8.26 -16.37
N LYS A 25 -24.95 -8.26 -17.65
CA LYS A 25 -24.39 -9.18 -18.66
C LYS A 25 -22.96 -8.83 -19.12
N LEU A 26 -22.53 -7.57 -18.97
CA LEU A 26 -21.14 -7.17 -19.27
C LEU A 26 -20.22 -7.51 -18.08
N ALA A 27 -20.67 -7.26 -16.85
CA ALA A 27 -19.99 -7.65 -15.62
C ALA A 27 -19.85 -9.17 -15.51
N ASP A 28 -20.91 -9.95 -15.77
CA ASP A 28 -20.84 -11.42 -15.75
C ASP A 28 -19.90 -11.97 -16.85
N LYS A 29 -19.84 -11.31 -18.02
CA LYS A 29 -18.87 -11.65 -19.09
C LYS A 29 -17.44 -11.29 -18.71
N LEU A 30 -17.22 -10.16 -18.02
CA LEU A 30 -15.92 -9.70 -17.54
C LEU A 30 -15.43 -10.61 -16.39
N HIS A 31 -16.29 -10.97 -15.45
CA HIS A 31 -16.02 -11.96 -14.39
C HIS A 31 -15.63 -13.33 -14.96
N SER A 32 -16.26 -13.78 -16.06
CA SER A 32 -15.91 -15.06 -16.69
C SER A 32 -14.58 -15.06 -17.46
N LYS A 33 -14.12 -13.88 -17.92
CA LYS A 33 -12.86 -13.73 -18.68
C LYS A 33 -11.67 -13.44 -17.78
N VAL A 34 -11.86 -12.72 -16.67
CA VAL A 34 -10.79 -12.43 -15.68
C VAL A 34 -10.49 -13.66 -14.81
N ASN A 35 -11.50 -14.49 -14.50
CA ASN A 35 -11.30 -15.72 -13.72
C ASN A 35 -10.50 -16.84 -14.41
N LYS A 36 -10.14 -16.70 -15.69
CA LYS A 36 -9.41 -17.76 -16.42
C LYS A 36 -7.91 -17.52 -16.59
N THR A 37 -7.37 -16.39 -16.14
CA THR A 37 -5.94 -16.09 -16.38
C THR A 37 -5.16 -15.59 -15.16
N ILE A 38 -5.76 -15.48 -13.97
CA ILE A 38 -5.04 -15.00 -12.78
C ILE A 38 -5.31 -15.97 -11.61
N LYS A 39 -4.26 -16.67 -11.19
CA LYS A 39 -4.27 -17.71 -10.14
C LYS A 39 -3.64 -17.24 -8.81
N SER A 40 -3.62 -15.94 -8.53
CA SER A 40 -3.16 -15.41 -7.24
C SER A 40 -4.35 -14.95 -6.39
N GLU A 41 -4.40 -15.38 -5.12
CA GLU A 41 -5.39 -14.94 -4.13
C GLU A 41 -5.10 -13.52 -3.61
N SER A 42 -3.88 -13.00 -3.75
CA SER A 42 -3.52 -11.62 -3.37
C SER A 42 -4.10 -10.57 -4.33
N LEU A 43 -4.10 -10.84 -5.64
CA LEU A 43 -4.85 -10.05 -6.62
C LEU A 43 -6.38 -10.08 -6.37
N LYS A 44 -6.89 -11.13 -5.71
CA LYS A 44 -8.28 -11.17 -5.24
C LYS A 44 -8.49 -10.36 -3.95
N ASN A 45 -7.50 -10.24 -3.07
CA ASN A 45 -7.54 -9.36 -1.89
C ASN A 45 -7.40 -7.88 -2.28
N MET A 46 -6.63 -7.56 -3.31
CA MET A 46 -6.60 -6.23 -3.96
C MET A 46 -7.98 -5.88 -4.56
N LEU A 47 -8.66 -6.88 -5.15
CA LEU A 47 -10.05 -6.77 -5.60
C LEU A 47 -11.10 -6.76 -4.46
N HIS A 48 -10.80 -7.31 -3.29
CA HIS A 48 -11.66 -7.24 -2.11
C HIS A 48 -11.53 -5.88 -1.40
N LYS A 49 -10.34 -5.27 -1.41
CA LYS A 49 -10.13 -3.86 -1.05
C LYS A 49 -10.93 -2.93 -1.97
N ALA A 50 -10.92 -3.17 -3.28
CA ALA A 50 -11.71 -2.41 -4.26
C ALA A 50 -13.25 -2.51 -4.05
N ILE A 51 -13.75 -3.52 -3.32
CA ILE A 51 -15.18 -3.65 -2.98
C ILE A 51 -15.52 -2.82 -1.73
N CYS A 52 -14.60 -2.65 -0.78
CA CYS A 52 -14.79 -1.71 0.34
C CYS A 52 -14.78 -0.24 -0.12
N THR A 53 -14.08 0.08 -1.21
CA THR A 53 -13.97 1.43 -1.80
C THR A 53 -15.30 1.99 -2.35
N VAL A 54 -16.37 1.19 -2.46
CA VAL A 54 -17.65 1.63 -3.03
C VAL A 54 -18.74 1.86 -1.96
N THR A 55 -18.50 1.57 -0.68
CA THR A 55 -19.57 1.63 0.36
C THR A 55 -19.27 2.47 1.60
N GLY A 56 -18.10 3.09 1.72
CA GLY A 56 -17.76 3.95 2.85
C GLY A 56 -16.33 3.69 3.31
N HIS A 57 -15.64 4.73 3.75
CA HIS A 57 -14.27 4.64 4.25
C HIS A 57 -14.23 3.59 5.37
N PRO A 58 -13.31 2.61 5.32
CA PRO A 58 -13.26 1.56 6.31
C PRO A 58 -12.71 2.11 7.63
N VAL A 59 -13.61 2.59 8.50
CA VAL A 59 -13.31 2.64 9.92
C VAL A 59 -13.36 1.20 10.41
N ASP A 60 -12.28 0.71 10.99
CA ASP A 60 -12.35 -0.53 11.77
C ASP A 60 -13.34 -0.29 12.93
N VAL A 61 -14.51 -0.90 12.82
CA VAL A 61 -15.64 -0.70 13.74
C VAL A 61 -15.28 -1.13 15.18
N ALA A 62 -14.33 -2.05 15.35
CA ALA A 62 -13.89 -2.50 16.66
C ALA A 62 -12.85 -1.54 17.27
N SER A 63 -11.87 -1.08 16.49
CA SER A 63 -10.75 -0.27 16.99
C SER A 63 -10.96 1.24 16.88
N GLY A 64 -11.88 1.71 16.02
CA GLY A 64 -12.05 3.13 15.69
C GLY A 64 -10.88 3.70 14.89
N THR A 65 -10.03 2.84 14.34
CA THR A 65 -8.90 3.22 13.50
C THR A 65 -9.42 3.60 12.13
N PHE A 66 -9.15 4.83 11.72
CA PHE A 66 -9.34 5.25 10.34
C PHE A 66 -8.06 4.97 9.56
N PHE A 67 -8.21 4.39 8.38
CA PHE A 67 -7.14 4.27 7.42
C PHE A 67 -7.63 4.63 6.02
N THR A 68 -6.71 5.10 5.19
CA THR A 68 -6.93 5.36 3.76
C THR A 68 -5.75 4.79 2.99
N ASP A 69 -6.03 4.12 1.87
CA ASP A 69 -5.03 3.50 1.01
C ASP A 69 -5.28 3.83 -0.46
N GLU A 70 -4.20 4.05 -1.19
CA GLU A 70 -4.24 4.42 -2.60
C GLU A 70 -3.08 3.78 -3.36
N GLU A 71 -3.36 3.31 -4.58
CA GLU A 71 -2.36 2.90 -5.55
C GLU A 71 -1.97 4.13 -6.38
N ASP A 72 -0.72 4.58 -6.26
CA ASP A 72 -0.26 5.78 -6.96
C ASP A 72 0.15 5.45 -8.41
N PHE A 73 0.76 4.28 -8.63
CA PHE A 73 1.03 3.74 -9.96
C PHE A 73 1.25 2.21 -9.94
N TRP A 74 1.06 1.61 -11.11
CA TRP A 74 1.20 0.17 -11.36
C TRP A 74 2.03 -0.09 -12.61
N LEU A 75 3.00 -1.00 -12.52
CA LEU A 75 3.83 -1.43 -13.65
C LEU A 75 3.75 -2.96 -13.83
N ASP A 76 3.33 -3.37 -15.03
CA ASP A 76 3.15 -4.79 -15.37
C ASP A 76 4.47 -5.52 -15.59
N GLY A 77 4.57 -6.77 -15.13
CA GLY A 77 5.76 -7.60 -15.24
C GLY A 77 5.53 -8.99 -14.61
N PRO A 78 6.49 -9.92 -14.73
CA PRO A 78 6.39 -11.24 -14.10
C PRO A 78 6.02 -11.19 -12.62
N VAL A 79 6.65 -10.25 -11.90
CA VAL A 79 6.22 -9.80 -10.57
C VAL A 79 5.83 -8.32 -10.72
N PRO A 80 4.54 -7.99 -10.74
CA PRO A 80 4.13 -6.62 -10.95
C PRO A 80 4.54 -5.72 -9.80
N LEU A 81 4.87 -4.47 -10.13
CA LEU A 81 5.20 -3.45 -9.14
C LEU A 81 3.96 -2.58 -8.93
N SER A 82 3.39 -2.66 -7.73
CA SER A 82 2.34 -1.74 -7.26
C SER A 82 2.91 -0.81 -6.21
N TRP A 83 2.91 0.48 -6.48
CA TRP A 83 3.28 1.47 -5.48
C TRP A 83 2.03 1.96 -4.75
N GLU A 84 1.68 1.22 -3.69
CA GLU A 84 0.58 1.57 -2.78
C GLU A 84 1.11 2.33 -1.57
N ARG A 85 0.28 3.24 -1.07
CA ARG A 85 0.50 3.94 0.19
C ARG A 85 -0.71 3.77 1.10
N THR A 86 -0.46 3.59 2.39
CA THR A 86 -1.50 3.47 3.41
C THR A 86 -1.21 4.42 4.57
N TRP A 87 -2.24 5.11 5.06
CA TRP A 87 -2.17 5.93 6.25
C TRP A 87 -3.04 5.38 7.36
N TYR A 88 -2.55 5.42 8.60
CA TYR A 88 -3.32 5.00 9.78
C TYR A 88 -3.39 6.11 10.83
N SER A 89 -4.58 6.40 11.34
CA SER A 89 -4.80 7.43 12.37
C SER A 89 -4.12 7.16 13.71
N ARG A 90 -3.80 5.90 13.98
CA ARG A 90 -3.13 5.45 15.20
C ARG A 90 -1.62 5.22 15.03
N SER A 91 -1.09 5.37 13.82
CA SER A 91 0.33 5.15 13.58
C SER A 91 1.13 6.40 13.96
N ASP A 92 2.09 6.23 14.86
CA ASP A 92 3.10 7.23 15.20
C ASP A 92 4.34 7.14 14.28
N TYR A 93 4.30 6.24 13.31
CA TYR A 93 5.37 5.97 12.37
C TYR A 93 5.74 7.20 11.57
N ARG A 94 7.05 7.40 11.37
CA ARG A 94 7.61 8.47 10.56
C ARG A 94 8.40 7.83 9.42
N GLY A 95 7.69 7.53 8.35
CA GLY A 95 8.23 6.81 7.20
C GLY A 95 8.76 7.72 6.10
N PRO A 96 9.23 7.10 5.00
CA PRO A 96 9.69 7.79 3.81
C PRO A 96 8.61 8.68 3.16
N LEU A 97 7.33 8.37 3.37
CA LEU A 97 6.19 9.17 2.89
C LEU A 97 5.61 10.11 3.96
N GLY A 98 6.35 10.39 5.04
CA GLY A 98 5.92 11.30 6.09
C GLY A 98 5.16 10.64 7.25
N ASN A 99 4.55 11.45 8.10
CA ASN A 99 3.93 10.97 9.35
C ASN A 99 2.69 10.10 9.08
N GLY A 100 2.67 8.90 9.65
CA GLY A 100 1.55 7.95 9.60
C GLY A 100 1.37 7.24 8.27
N TRP A 101 2.14 7.61 7.23
CA TRP A 101 2.13 6.98 5.92
C TRP A 101 3.16 5.85 5.83
N HIS A 102 2.72 4.75 5.22
CA HIS A 102 3.52 3.57 4.86
C HIS A 102 3.41 3.39 3.35
N HIS A 103 4.43 2.84 2.71
CA HIS A 103 4.34 2.36 1.34
C HIS A 103 4.57 0.86 1.28
N ALA A 104 4.06 0.20 0.22
CA ALA A 104 4.04 -1.26 0.13
C ALA A 104 5.42 -1.94 0.25
N TYR A 105 6.49 -1.20 -0.04
CA TYR A 105 7.88 -1.67 0.00
C TYR A 105 8.69 -1.10 1.16
N ASP A 106 8.05 -0.40 2.10
CA ASP A 106 8.66 0.05 3.35
C ASP A 106 8.77 -1.12 4.35
N MET A 107 9.17 -2.29 3.86
CA MET A 107 9.31 -3.49 4.66
C MET A 107 10.71 -3.54 5.26
N GLY A 108 10.81 -4.13 6.45
CA GLY A 108 12.09 -4.32 7.11
C GLY A 108 12.01 -5.39 8.18
N VAL A 109 13.17 -5.93 8.54
CA VAL A 109 13.29 -6.88 9.63
C VAL A 109 14.22 -6.37 10.72
N VAL A 110 13.85 -6.64 11.97
CA VAL A 110 14.66 -6.39 13.16
C VAL A 110 14.89 -7.74 13.84
N ALA A 111 16.16 -8.12 13.99
CA ALA A 111 16.55 -9.33 14.69
C ALA A 111 16.95 -8.98 16.13
N ASP A 112 16.18 -9.45 17.10
CA ASP A 112 16.52 -9.37 18.51
C ASP A 112 17.16 -10.70 18.93
N THR A 113 18.49 -10.70 19.09
CA THR A 113 19.24 -11.90 19.47
C THR A 113 19.13 -12.22 20.97
N GLU A 114 18.74 -11.25 21.80
CA GLU A 114 18.59 -11.45 23.25
C GLU A 114 17.26 -12.16 23.54
N GLU A 115 16.17 -11.69 22.93
CA GLU A 115 14.84 -12.29 23.01
C GLU A 115 14.66 -13.48 22.04
N GLY A 116 15.57 -13.65 21.09
CA GLY A 116 15.51 -14.72 20.10
C GLY A 116 14.34 -14.56 19.13
N THR A 117 14.07 -13.33 18.68
CA THR A 117 12.97 -13.03 17.76
C THR A 117 13.44 -12.29 16.50
N LEU A 118 12.74 -12.52 15.40
CA LEU A 118 12.86 -11.75 14.16
C LEU A 118 11.50 -11.08 13.89
N THR A 119 11.44 -9.76 13.98
CA THR A 119 10.22 -8.99 13.71
C THR A 119 10.27 -8.44 12.30
N LEU A 120 9.31 -8.84 11.47
CA LEU A 120 9.08 -8.34 10.11
C LEU A 120 8.00 -7.26 10.14
N ARG A 121 8.32 -6.06 9.66
CA ARG A 121 7.31 -5.05 9.29
C ARG A 121 6.79 -5.38 7.89
N MET A 122 5.50 -5.68 7.79
CA MET A 122 4.81 -5.95 6.53
C MET A 122 4.54 -4.66 5.74
N SER A 123 4.05 -4.80 4.50
CA SER A 123 3.74 -3.70 3.58
C SER A 123 2.67 -2.72 4.09
N ASP A 124 1.81 -3.17 5.00
CA ASP A 124 0.79 -2.39 5.70
C ASP A 124 1.28 -1.83 7.05
N GLY A 125 2.57 -1.97 7.35
CA GLY A 125 3.17 -1.54 8.60
C GLY A 125 2.89 -2.45 9.80
N ILE A 126 2.12 -3.54 9.63
CA ILE A 126 1.80 -4.46 10.72
C ILE A 126 3.01 -5.38 10.98
N PRO A 127 3.46 -5.53 12.24
CA PRO A 127 4.57 -6.39 12.56
C PRO A 127 4.15 -7.87 12.67
N VAL A 128 4.99 -8.76 12.16
CA VAL A 128 4.90 -10.22 12.29
C VAL A 128 6.18 -10.72 12.95
N ALA A 129 6.05 -11.39 14.11
CA ALA A 129 7.20 -11.87 14.87
C ALA A 129 7.42 -13.38 14.65
N PHE A 130 8.62 -13.74 14.24
CA PHE A 130 9.10 -15.12 14.11
C PHE A 130 10.03 -15.43 15.29
N PRO A 131 10.08 -16.68 15.78
CA PRO A 131 11.29 -17.18 16.42
C PRO A 131 12.50 -16.92 15.52
N LEU A 132 13.62 -16.46 16.07
CA LEU A 132 14.80 -16.07 15.30
C LEU A 132 15.33 -17.28 14.49
N PRO A 133 15.31 -17.23 13.15
CA PRO A 133 15.79 -18.34 12.34
C PRO A 133 17.31 -18.41 12.36
N THR A 134 17.84 -19.61 12.13
CA THR A 134 19.27 -19.84 11.96
C THR A 134 19.58 -20.29 10.53
N ALA A 135 20.86 -20.35 10.17
CA ALA A 135 21.28 -20.84 8.86
C ALA A 135 20.96 -22.33 8.62
N LYS A 136 20.60 -23.09 9.68
CA LYS A 136 20.24 -24.51 9.59
C LYS A 136 18.73 -24.74 9.76
N GLU A 137 18.08 -23.90 10.54
CA GLU A 137 16.70 -24.08 10.96
C GLU A 137 15.89 -22.83 10.60
N PRO A 138 14.99 -22.93 9.60
CA PRO A 138 14.03 -21.86 9.30
C PRO A 138 12.93 -21.80 10.37
N SER A 139 12.26 -20.66 10.42
CA SER A 139 11.18 -20.36 11.35
C SER A 139 9.86 -20.19 10.59
N PHE A 140 8.77 -20.69 11.14
CA PHE A 140 7.48 -20.77 10.45
C PHE A 140 6.34 -20.18 11.27
N ILE A 141 5.47 -19.42 10.62
CA ILE A 141 4.19 -19.00 11.19
C ILE A 141 3.09 -19.56 10.29
N LEU A 142 2.52 -20.69 10.71
CA LEU A 142 1.55 -21.44 9.91
C LEU A 142 0.25 -20.66 9.66
N SER A 143 -0.21 -19.87 10.63
CA SER A 143 -1.42 -19.04 10.48
C SER A 143 -1.25 -17.99 9.39
N GLU A 144 -0.03 -17.47 9.23
CA GLU A 144 0.33 -16.46 8.24
C GLU A 144 0.90 -17.05 6.95
N ARG A 145 1.09 -18.38 6.91
CA ARG A 145 1.75 -19.13 5.81
C ARG A 145 3.09 -18.51 5.39
N LYS A 146 3.90 -18.10 6.37
CA LYS A 146 5.21 -17.48 6.16
C LYS A 146 6.33 -18.32 6.76
N GLU A 147 7.44 -18.40 6.04
CA GLU A 147 8.70 -18.98 6.51
C GLU A 147 9.79 -17.91 6.50
N ALA A 148 10.50 -17.72 7.60
CA ALA A 148 11.69 -16.88 7.67
C ALA A 148 12.95 -17.74 7.79
N ARG A 149 14.01 -17.35 7.09
CA ARG A 149 15.32 -18.03 7.15
C ARG A 149 16.48 -17.04 7.12
N LEU A 150 17.60 -17.45 7.70
CA LEU A 150 18.88 -16.77 7.55
C LEU A 150 19.67 -17.47 6.45
N GLU A 151 19.99 -16.76 5.38
CA GLU A 151 20.81 -17.27 4.28
C GLU A 151 22.31 -17.31 4.65
N GLN A 152 23.09 -18.09 3.91
CA GLN A 152 24.53 -18.28 4.18
C GLN A 152 25.35 -16.99 4.07
N ASP A 153 24.89 -16.02 3.28
CA ASP A 153 25.50 -14.71 3.13
C ASP A 153 25.14 -13.73 4.27
N GLY A 154 24.30 -14.16 5.22
CA GLY A 154 23.87 -13.40 6.38
C GLY A 154 22.63 -12.52 6.15
N CYS A 155 21.95 -12.66 5.02
CA CYS A 155 20.69 -11.97 4.74
C CYS A 155 19.50 -12.76 5.27
N TYR A 156 18.44 -12.05 5.68
CA TYR A 156 17.17 -12.71 6.00
C TYR A 156 16.32 -12.81 4.74
N CYS A 157 15.63 -13.93 4.60
CA CYS A 157 14.68 -14.18 3.53
C CYS A 157 13.37 -14.68 4.14
N VAL A 158 12.26 -14.07 3.74
CA VAL A 158 10.91 -14.47 4.14
C VAL A 158 10.16 -14.94 2.90
N TRP A 159 9.69 -16.18 2.92
CA TRP A 159 8.83 -16.72 1.90
C TRP A 159 7.37 -16.56 2.32
N ASP A 160 6.60 -15.81 1.54
CA ASP A 160 5.15 -15.81 1.62
C ASP A 160 4.60 -16.91 0.71
N MET A 161 4.11 -18.00 1.31
CA MET A 161 3.63 -19.17 0.56
C MET A 161 2.25 -18.96 -0.06
N ALA A 162 1.52 -17.90 0.34
CA ALA A 162 0.22 -17.59 -0.25
C ALA A 162 0.40 -16.88 -1.61
N GLU A 163 1.43 -16.05 -1.72
CA GLU A 163 1.79 -15.33 -2.94
C GLU A 163 2.84 -16.04 -3.78
N ASP A 164 3.56 -17.00 -3.18
CA ASP A 164 4.76 -17.63 -3.71
C ASP A 164 5.85 -16.61 -4.05
N LEU A 165 6.06 -15.66 -3.13
CA LEU A 165 7.04 -14.59 -3.23
C LEU A 165 8.08 -14.68 -2.10
N TYR A 166 9.33 -14.41 -2.44
CA TYR A 166 10.47 -14.35 -1.54
C TYR A 166 10.89 -12.91 -1.33
N TYR A 167 10.80 -12.46 -0.09
CA TYR A 167 11.21 -11.14 0.39
C TYR A 167 12.58 -11.27 1.03
N ARG A 168 13.60 -10.70 0.39
CA ARG A 168 14.98 -10.76 0.88
C ARG A 168 15.40 -9.40 1.42
N PHE A 169 16.03 -9.38 2.58
CA PHE A 169 16.41 -8.16 3.30
C PHE A 169 17.92 -7.96 3.29
N THR A 170 18.36 -6.70 3.39
CA THR A 170 19.77 -6.32 3.39
C THR A 170 20.52 -6.99 4.53
N ARG A 171 21.79 -7.34 4.30
CA ARG A 171 22.68 -7.77 5.39
C ARG A 171 23.00 -6.61 6.33
N LYS A 172 23.22 -5.42 5.76
CA LYS A 172 23.51 -4.20 6.49
C LYS A 172 22.25 -3.73 7.21
N GLU A 173 22.44 -3.26 8.43
CA GLU A 173 21.41 -2.58 9.23
C GLU A 173 21.51 -1.07 9.05
N TYR A 174 20.34 -0.44 9.03
CA TYR A 174 20.11 1.00 8.96
C TYR A 174 19.22 1.33 10.15
N ASP A 175 19.77 2.02 11.14
CA ASP A 175 19.09 2.31 12.41
C ASP A 175 18.44 1.06 13.03
N SER A 176 19.23 -0.03 13.10
CA SER A 176 18.83 -1.36 13.61
C SER A 176 17.81 -2.13 12.77
N VAL A 177 17.45 -1.62 11.58
CA VAL A 177 16.53 -2.28 10.65
C VAL A 177 17.28 -2.78 9.42
N ARG A 178 17.02 -4.01 8.99
CA ARG A 178 17.43 -4.52 7.68
C ARG A 178 16.31 -4.27 6.68
N LEU A 179 16.61 -3.52 5.62
CA LEU A 179 15.62 -3.03 4.67
C LEU A 179 15.36 -4.08 3.58
N LEU A 180 14.20 -3.99 2.91
CA LEU A 180 13.85 -4.90 1.82
C LEU A 180 14.78 -4.72 0.62
N GLU A 181 15.57 -5.73 0.27
CA GLU A 181 16.50 -5.69 -0.86
C GLU A 181 15.87 -6.19 -2.16
N SER A 182 15.00 -7.21 -2.08
CA SER A 182 14.29 -7.73 -3.26
C SER A 182 13.02 -8.49 -2.93
N VAL A 183 12.12 -8.54 -3.90
CA VAL A 183 10.92 -9.40 -3.92
C VAL A 183 10.96 -10.23 -5.20
N THR A 184 11.01 -11.55 -5.09
CA THR A 184 11.20 -12.45 -6.24
C THR A 184 10.19 -13.60 -6.24
N ASP A 185 9.83 -14.09 -7.42
CA ASP A 185 9.10 -15.34 -7.58
C ASP A 185 10.04 -16.55 -7.44
N CYS A 186 9.47 -17.76 -7.53
CA CYS A 186 10.25 -19.01 -7.51
C CYS A 186 11.20 -19.21 -8.69
N ASN A 187 11.09 -18.39 -9.75
CA ASN A 187 12.01 -18.39 -10.90
C ASN A 187 13.13 -17.35 -10.75
N GLY A 188 13.14 -16.56 -9.67
CA GLY A 188 14.10 -15.49 -9.42
C GLY A 188 13.83 -14.20 -10.20
N LEU A 189 12.66 -14.07 -10.86
CA LEU A 189 12.21 -12.83 -11.46
C LEU A 189 11.60 -11.96 -10.38
N GLY A 190 11.90 -10.66 -10.37
CA GLY A 190 11.47 -9.84 -9.25
C GLY A 190 11.89 -8.39 -9.30
N ILE A 191 11.55 -7.70 -8.22
CA ILE A 191 11.83 -6.30 -7.98
C ILE A 191 13.06 -6.21 -7.07
N ARG A 192 13.97 -5.28 -7.35
CA ARG A 192 15.14 -4.97 -6.52
C ARG A 192 15.11 -3.54 -6.04
N PHE A 193 15.55 -3.33 -4.81
CA PHE A 193 15.60 -2.04 -4.14
C PHE A 193 17.03 -1.73 -3.76
N GLU A 194 17.49 -0.53 -4.12
CA GLU A 194 18.83 -0.03 -3.80
C GLU A 194 18.69 1.15 -2.86
N TYR A 195 19.53 1.20 -1.83
CA TYR A 195 19.49 2.26 -0.81
C TYR A 195 20.77 3.09 -0.81
N THR A 196 20.67 4.34 -0.38
CA THR A 196 21.84 5.15 -0.07
C THR A 196 22.60 4.59 1.13
N LYS A 197 23.80 5.13 1.38
CA LYS A 197 24.58 4.81 2.58
C LYS A 197 23.84 5.14 3.88
N GLU A 198 22.95 6.12 3.85
CA GLU A 198 22.08 6.54 4.96
C GLU A 198 20.77 5.74 5.05
N GLY A 199 20.48 4.82 4.11
CA GLY A 199 19.29 3.96 4.17
C GLY A 199 18.05 4.52 3.49
N LEU A 200 18.20 5.55 2.65
CA LEU A 200 17.10 6.10 1.86
C LEU A 200 16.95 5.29 0.56
N LEU A 201 15.72 4.94 0.17
CA LEU A 201 15.45 4.15 -1.04
C LEU A 201 15.87 4.94 -2.28
N HIS A 202 16.97 4.59 -2.93
CA HIS A 202 17.55 5.35 -4.03
C HIS A 202 17.00 4.95 -5.41
N SER A 203 16.79 3.65 -5.63
CA SER A 203 16.33 3.13 -6.92
C SER A 203 15.53 1.84 -6.76
N ILE A 204 14.57 1.65 -7.66
CA ILE A 204 13.79 0.42 -7.78
C ILE A 204 14.04 -0.13 -9.19
N THR A 205 14.38 -1.40 -9.33
CA THR A 205 14.39 -2.08 -10.63
C THR A 205 13.28 -3.12 -10.62
N ASP A 206 12.29 -2.97 -11.48
CA ASP A 206 11.17 -3.91 -11.53
C ASP A 206 11.50 -5.21 -12.27
N SER A 207 10.55 -6.14 -12.26
CA SER A 207 10.71 -7.47 -12.88
C SER A 207 10.76 -7.45 -14.41
N ALA A 208 10.40 -6.33 -15.05
CA ALA A 208 10.56 -6.10 -16.49
C ALA A 208 11.90 -5.43 -16.83
N GLY A 209 12.72 -5.09 -15.83
CA GLY A 209 14.02 -4.44 -15.98
C GLY A 209 13.96 -2.92 -16.11
N ARG A 210 12.80 -2.28 -15.86
CA ARG A 210 12.71 -0.82 -15.82
C ARG A 210 13.35 -0.33 -14.52
N ARG A 211 14.21 0.67 -14.63
CA ARG A 211 14.85 1.33 -13.48
C ARG A 211 14.09 2.60 -13.15
N LEU A 212 13.61 2.69 -11.91
CA LEU A 212 12.97 3.86 -11.34
C LEU A 212 13.98 4.56 -10.42
N ARG A 213 14.05 5.89 -10.54
CA ARG A 213 14.81 6.75 -9.62
C ARG A 213 13.86 7.29 -8.56
N VAL A 214 14.34 7.35 -7.34
CA VAL A 214 13.62 7.95 -6.21
C VAL A 214 14.41 9.17 -5.71
N GLU A 215 13.75 10.31 -5.66
CA GLU A 215 14.30 11.58 -5.18
C GLU A 215 13.78 11.89 -3.77
N HIS A 216 14.59 12.57 -2.97
CA HIS A 216 14.26 12.82 -1.55
C HIS A 216 14.52 14.26 -1.14
N ASP A 217 13.83 14.69 -0.10
CA ASP A 217 14.11 15.94 0.58
C ASP A 217 15.42 15.84 1.39
N THR A 218 16.22 16.89 1.36
CA THR A 218 17.55 16.91 1.99
C THR A 218 17.51 17.01 3.52
N ARG A 219 16.37 17.38 4.10
CA ARG A 219 16.24 17.67 5.54
C ARG A 219 15.87 16.41 6.33
N ASN A 220 14.95 15.61 5.82
CA ASN A 220 14.38 14.45 6.52
C ASN A 220 14.45 13.16 5.68
N GLY A 221 14.91 13.22 4.43
CA GLY A 221 15.01 12.04 3.57
C GLY A 221 13.65 11.48 3.11
N ARG A 222 12.58 12.29 3.10
CA ARG A 222 11.27 11.84 2.58
C ARG A 222 11.29 11.82 1.07
N ILE A 223 10.57 10.88 0.48
CA ILE A 223 10.47 10.73 -0.97
C ILE A 223 9.70 11.93 -1.54
N LEU A 224 10.30 12.63 -2.50
CA LEU A 224 9.66 13.73 -3.22
C LEU A 224 9.07 13.24 -4.54
N GLU A 225 9.82 12.43 -5.28
CA GLU A 225 9.43 11.97 -6.61
C GLU A 225 9.91 10.54 -6.88
N ILE A 226 9.12 9.82 -7.67
CA ILE A 226 9.50 8.53 -8.26
C ILE A 226 9.39 8.69 -9.77
N CYS A 227 10.52 8.57 -10.46
CA CYS A 227 10.62 8.76 -11.90
C CYS A 227 10.96 7.44 -12.59
N GLY A 228 10.33 7.18 -13.73
CA GLY A 228 10.57 5.99 -14.54
C GLY A 228 10.79 6.33 -16.02
N PRO A 229 11.15 5.35 -16.86
CA PRO A 229 11.33 5.58 -18.29
C PRO A 229 10.01 5.99 -18.95
N HIS A 230 10.07 6.96 -19.87
CA HIS A 230 8.89 7.40 -20.61
C HIS A 230 8.43 6.29 -21.58
N PRO A 231 7.12 5.98 -21.66
CA PRO A 231 6.62 4.83 -22.43
C PRO A 231 6.84 4.95 -23.93
N GLU A 232 6.93 6.19 -24.45
CA GLU A 232 7.09 6.46 -25.89
C GLU A 232 8.49 6.95 -26.27
N ASP A 233 9.34 7.29 -25.30
CA ASP A 233 10.65 7.90 -25.54
C ASP A 233 11.68 7.39 -24.51
N PRO A 234 12.44 6.33 -24.82
CA PRO A 234 13.35 5.69 -23.87
C PRO A 234 14.45 6.60 -23.32
N GLU A 235 14.74 7.73 -23.98
CA GLU A 235 15.75 8.70 -23.54
C GLU A 235 15.18 9.73 -22.56
N LYS A 236 13.86 9.71 -22.32
CA LYS A 236 13.18 10.58 -21.38
C LYS A 236 12.64 9.80 -20.19
N GLU A 237 12.40 10.55 -19.12
CA GLU A 237 11.73 10.06 -17.94
C GLU A 237 10.38 10.74 -17.77
N ILE A 238 9.51 10.08 -17.01
CA ILE A 238 8.25 10.61 -16.52
C ILE A 238 8.18 10.42 -15.01
N THR A 239 7.70 11.44 -14.31
CA THR A 239 7.38 11.35 -12.88
C THR A 239 6.13 10.49 -12.73
N LEU A 240 6.27 9.32 -12.12
CA LEU A 240 5.16 8.37 -11.89
C LEU A 240 4.30 8.80 -10.70
N ALA A 241 4.96 9.29 -9.64
CA ALA A 241 4.33 9.86 -8.47
C ALA A 241 5.21 10.97 -7.87
N SER A 242 4.59 12.02 -7.33
CA SER A 242 5.27 13.01 -6.51
C SER A 242 4.45 13.42 -5.28
N TYR A 243 5.17 13.91 -4.26
CA TYR A 243 4.64 14.16 -2.93
C TYR A 243 5.10 15.52 -2.42
N GLU A 244 4.18 16.23 -1.76
CA GLU A 244 4.49 17.47 -1.04
C GLU A 244 4.16 17.31 0.45
N TYR A 245 4.91 18.02 1.28
CA TYR A 245 4.83 17.91 2.74
C TYR A 245 4.73 19.29 3.39
N ASP A 246 4.01 19.36 4.50
CA ASP A 246 4.07 20.51 5.40
C ASP A 246 5.38 20.55 6.22
N ALA A 247 5.54 21.62 7.01
CA ALA A 247 6.73 21.81 7.84
C ALA A 247 6.93 20.70 8.89
N ASP A 248 5.82 20.12 9.37
CA ASP A 248 5.75 19.08 10.40
C ASP A 248 5.94 17.66 9.82
N GLY A 249 5.90 17.52 8.50
CA GLY A 249 6.12 16.28 7.77
C GLY A 249 4.89 15.46 7.48
N ASN A 250 3.71 16.08 7.47
CA ASN A 250 2.50 15.45 6.96
C ASN A 250 2.45 15.63 5.44
N MET A 251 2.09 14.59 4.70
CA MET A 251 1.97 14.62 3.24
C MET A 251 0.70 15.37 2.84
N THR A 252 0.82 16.56 2.29
CA THR A 252 -0.33 17.42 1.95
C THR A 252 -0.85 17.20 0.53
N LEU A 253 -0.02 16.66 -0.36
CA LEU A 253 -0.36 16.45 -1.76
C LEU A 253 0.33 15.20 -2.31
N GLN A 254 -0.42 14.42 -3.08
CA GLN A 254 0.10 13.38 -3.98
C GLN A 254 -0.30 13.71 -5.41
N ARG A 255 0.62 13.57 -6.36
CA ARG A 255 0.37 13.79 -7.79
C ARG A 255 0.74 12.55 -8.59
N ASN A 256 -0.13 12.13 -9.51
CA ASN A 256 0.14 11.01 -10.42
C ASN A 256 0.85 11.47 -11.71
N ALA A 257 1.21 10.52 -12.58
CA ALA A 257 1.86 10.78 -13.86
C ALA A 257 1.03 11.64 -14.85
N ALA A 258 -0.30 11.69 -14.69
CA ALA A 258 -1.18 12.53 -15.51
C ALA A 258 -1.26 13.98 -14.99
N GLY A 259 -0.71 14.25 -13.81
CA GLY A 259 -0.76 15.54 -13.14
C GLY A 259 -1.97 15.73 -12.22
N ASP A 260 -2.85 14.74 -12.11
CA ASP A 260 -3.98 14.77 -11.19
C ASP A 260 -3.50 14.67 -9.75
N VAL A 261 -4.21 15.34 -8.84
CA VAL A 261 -3.79 15.48 -7.44
C VAL A 261 -4.80 14.89 -6.46
N MET A 262 -4.26 14.33 -5.39
CA MET A 262 -4.99 14.10 -4.14
C MET A 262 -4.41 15.03 -3.08
N THR A 263 -5.26 15.58 -2.21
CA THR A 263 -4.82 16.48 -1.15
C THR A 263 -5.33 16.06 0.22
N TYR A 264 -4.53 16.39 1.23
CA TYR A 264 -4.73 16.00 2.61
C TYR A 264 -4.60 17.21 3.52
N GLU A 265 -5.58 17.43 4.37
CA GLU A 265 -5.54 18.46 5.42
C GLU A 265 -5.50 17.79 6.79
N TYR A 266 -4.71 18.36 7.69
CA TYR A 266 -4.39 17.75 8.98
C TYR A 266 -4.77 18.66 10.16
N ALA A 267 -5.25 18.06 11.24
CA ALA A 267 -5.21 18.65 12.58
C ALA A 267 -4.12 17.94 13.39
N GLY A 268 -2.99 18.63 13.59
CA GLY A 268 -1.79 18.00 14.13
C GLY A 268 -1.24 16.94 13.17
N ARG A 269 -1.45 15.66 13.49
CA ARG A 269 -1.04 14.52 12.64
C ARG A 269 -2.21 13.70 12.10
N LEU A 270 -3.45 14.10 12.39
CA LEU A 270 -4.65 13.38 11.98
C LEU A 270 -5.20 13.98 10.69
N ILE A 271 -5.43 13.15 9.67
CA ILE A 271 -6.13 13.59 8.44
C ILE A 271 -7.55 13.96 8.82
N VAL A 272 -7.92 15.23 8.67
CA VAL A 272 -9.28 15.75 8.90
C VAL A 272 -10.04 15.96 7.61
N LYS A 273 -9.34 15.97 6.47
CA LYS A 273 -9.97 16.01 5.16
C LYS A 273 -9.06 15.36 4.12
N GLU A 274 -9.66 14.58 3.26
CA GLU A 274 -9.04 14.02 2.06
C GLU A 274 -9.85 14.45 0.84
N THR A 275 -9.18 14.93 -0.21
CA THR A 275 -9.80 15.23 -1.50
C THR A 275 -9.18 14.36 -2.57
N TRP A 276 -9.99 13.56 -3.25
CA TRP A 276 -9.55 12.67 -4.33
C TRP A 276 -9.43 13.41 -5.66
N ARG A 277 -8.78 12.75 -6.62
CA ARG A 277 -8.51 13.23 -7.98
C ARG A 277 -9.76 13.70 -8.74
N ASN A 278 -10.92 13.13 -8.42
CA ASN A 278 -12.22 13.50 -9.01
C ASN A 278 -12.89 14.72 -8.34
N GLY A 279 -12.25 15.33 -7.33
CA GLY A 279 -12.77 16.45 -6.56
C GLY A 279 -13.74 16.06 -5.43
N LEU A 280 -14.02 14.77 -5.23
CA LEU A 280 -14.78 14.31 -4.07
C LEU A 280 -13.93 14.47 -2.82
N ALA A 281 -14.54 15.00 -1.76
CA ALA A 281 -13.87 15.24 -0.49
C ALA A 281 -14.61 14.55 0.66
N TRP A 282 -13.83 14.00 1.59
CA TRP A 282 -14.30 13.40 2.83
C TRP A 282 -13.71 14.16 4.00
N TYR A 283 -14.47 14.19 5.09
CA TYR A 283 -14.13 14.92 6.30
C TYR A 283 -14.14 13.95 7.46
N PHE A 284 -13.17 14.08 8.36
CA PHE A 284 -12.99 13.17 9.46
C PHE A 284 -12.94 13.94 10.77
N GLU A 285 -13.75 13.51 11.73
CA GLU A 285 -13.73 14.04 13.09
C GLU A 285 -13.20 12.97 14.05
N TYR A 286 -12.43 13.42 15.04
CA TYR A 286 -11.80 12.55 16.04
C TYR A 286 -12.18 13.00 17.45
N ASP A 287 -12.18 12.06 18.38
CA ASP A 287 -12.43 12.31 19.81
C ASP A 287 -11.27 13.00 20.55
N GLY A 288 -10.17 13.30 19.85
CA GLY A 288 -9.02 14.02 20.36
C GLY A 288 -8.12 14.55 19.25
N THR A 289 -6.96 15.09 19.62
CA THR A 289 -6.06 15.82 18.72
C THR A 289 -4.72 15.11 18.47
N GLY A 290 -4.52 13.94 19.05
CA GLY A 290 -3.26 13.20 19.03
C GLY A 290 -3.34 11.89 18.27
N VAL A 291 -2.17 11.35 17.91
CA VAL A 291 -2.07 9.98 17.40
C VAL A 291 -2.70 9.02 18.42
N GLY A 292 -3.57 8.14 17.95
CA GLY A 292 -4.33 7.22 18.81
C GLY A 292 -5.76 7.67 19.13
N SER A 293 -6.17 8.87 18.70
CA SER A 293 -7.58 9.28 18.72
C SER A 293 -8.43 8.41 17.79
N ARG A 294 -9.69 8.19 18.19
CA ARG A 294 -10.65 7.39 17.43
C ARG A 294 -11.40 8.30 16.47
N CYS A 295 -11.59 7.84 15.23
CA CYS A 295 -12.46 8.51 14.29
C CYS A 295 -13.92 8.30 14.72
N VAL A 296 -14.67 9.39 14.87
CA VAL A 296 -16.07 9.39 15.33
C VAL A 296 -17.06 9.80 14.23
N HIS A 297 -16.59 10.42 13.14
CA HIS A 297 -17.42 10.82 12.00
C HIS A 297 -16.65 10.77 10.67
N THR A 298 -17.34 10.39 9.59
CA THR A 298 -16.86 10.28 8.20
C THR A 298 -17.90 10.77 7.19
#